data_AF-A0A9Q0X2F3-F1
#
_entry.id   AF-A0A9Q0X2F3-F1
#
_cell.length_a   1.000
_cell.length_b   1.000
_cell.length_c   1.000
_cell.angle_alpha   90.00
_cell.angle_beta   90.00
_cell.angle_gamma   90.00
#
_symmetry.space_group_name_H-M   'P 1'
#
loop_
_entity.id
_entity.type
_entity.pdbx_description
1 polymer ?
#
loop_
_entity_poly.entity_id
_entity_poly.type
_entity_poly.pdbx_seq_one_letter_code
_entity_poly.pdbx_strand_id
1 'polypeptide(L)'
;MDGPDASGRRRGGFRACTFIFVLGALESMGFIANMASLVLYFYFIMHFDIPTSANTLTNFMGSVFLLSLVGACIADTFLNRFYTSLLFGVMEVMACDSYLSRLNLLGFR
;
A
#
# COMPACT_ATOMS: atom_id res chain seq x y z
N MET A 1 11.99 9.63 -30.89
CA MET A 1 10.91 9.50 -31.87
C MET A 1 9.62 9.24 -31.11
N ASP A 2 8.86 10.30 -30.87
CA ASP A 2 7.43 10.24 -30.52
C ASP A 2 6.81 11.42 -31.28
N GLY A 3 5.87 11.11 -32.19
CA GLY A 3 5.15 12.11 -32.97
C GLY A 3 3.99 12.72 -32.15
N PRO A 4 3.52 13.93 -32.50
CA PRO A 4 2.45 14.59 -31.76
C PRO A 4 1.13 13.80 -31.85
N ASP A 5 0.48 13.62 -30.71
CA ASP A 5 -0.84 13.01 -30.60
C ASP A 5 -1.94 13.98 -31.04
N ALA A 6 -2.80 13.53 -31.96
CA ALA A 6 -3.79 14.31 -32.70
C ALA A 6 -4.96 14.93 -31.88
N SER A 7 -4.85 15.04 -30.56
CA SER A 7 -5.98 15.49 -29.71
C SER A 7 -5.65 16.55 -28.65
N GLY A 8 -4.43 17.12 -28.59
CA GLY A 8 -4.12 18.27 -27.72
C GLY A 8 -4.34 18.04 -26.21
N ARG A 9 -4.47 16.78 -25.78
CA ARG A 9 -4.79 16.39 -24.40
C ARG A 9 -3.49 16.21 -23.63
N ARG A 10 -3.17 17.17 -22.75
CA ARG A 10 -1.98 17.09 -21.88
C ARG A 10 -2.01 15.79 -21.07
N ARG A 11 -1.03 14.90 -21.27
CA ARG A 11 -0.83 13.68 -20.47
C ARG A 11 -0.39 14.07 -19.04
N GLY A 12 -1.36 14.35 -18.18
CA GLY A 12 -1.17 14.76 -16.78
C GLY A 12 -0.80 13.61 -15.84
N GLY A 13 0.23 12.83 -16.18
CA GLY A 13 0.64 11.67 -15.37
C GLY A 13 2.14 11.52 -15.17
N PHE A 14 2.96 12.27 -15.94
CA PHE A 14 4.41 12.02 -15.98
C PHE A 14 5.09 12.15 -14.61
N ARG A 15 4.73 13.16 -13.81
CA ARG A 15 5.30 13.34 -12.45
C ARG A 15 4.96 12.20 -11.49
N ALA A 16 3.72 11.69 -11.53
CA ALA A 16 3.29 10.59 -10.69
C ALA A 16 3.96 9.28 -11.11
N CYS A 17 4.05 9.03 -12.43
CA CYS A 17 4.76 7.87 -12.96
C CYS A 17 6.26 7.90 -12.61
N THR A 18 6.93 9.05 -12.75
CA THR A 18 8.34 9.18 -12.36
C THR A 18 8.53 8.96 -10.86
N PHE A 19 7.62 9.46 -10.01
CA PHE A 19 7.69 9.23 -8.56
C PHE A 19 7.60 7.75 -8.20
N ILE A 20 6.61 7.02 -8.74
CA ILE A 20 6.44 5.58 -8.50
C ILE A 20 7.66 4.80 -9.03
N PHE A 21 8.20 5.20 -10.18
CA PHE A 21 9.39 4.57 -10.75
C PHE A 21 10.63 4.73 -9.85
N VAL A 22 10.91 5.96 -9.39
CA VAL A 22 12.03 6.22 -8.47
C VAL A 22 11.82 5.48 -7.15
N LEU A 23 10.60 5.48 -6.60
CA LEU A 23 10.27 4.75 -5.39
C LEU A 23 10.53 3.25 -5.56
N GLY A 24 10.11 2.64 -6.67
CA GLY A 24 10.37 1.23 -6.95
C GLY A 24 11.86 0.91 -7.10
N ALA A 25 12.64 1.82 -7.68
CA ALA A 25 14.09 1.68 -7.76
C ALA A 25 14.75 1.76 -6.36
N LEU A 26 14.31 2.69 -5.51
CA LEU A 26 14.81 2.82 -4.14
C LEU A 26 14.44 1.59 -3.28
N GLU A 27 13.21 1.08 -3.40
CA GLU A 27 12.77 -0.15 -2.73
C GLU A 27 13.63 -1.34 -3.13
N SER A 28 13.89 -1.51 -4.43
CA SER A 28 14.75 -2.60 -4.93
C SER A 28 16.18 -2.49 -4.38
N MET A 29 16.72 -1.27 -4.30
CA MET A 29 18.04 -1.01 -3.71
C MET A 29 18.07 -1.32 -2.21
N GLY A 30 17.06 -0.87 -1.46
CA GLY A 30 16.92 -1.14 -0.03
C GLY A 30 16.78 -2.63 0.28
N PHE A 31 16.04 -3.36 -0.56
CA PHE A 31 15.87 -4.80 -0.44
C PHE A 31 17.21 -5.56 -0.57
N ILE A 32 18.00 -5.23 -1.60
CA ILE A 32 19.33 -5.83 -1.82
C ILE A 32 20.28 -5.47 -0.67
N ALA A 33 20.27 -4.22 -0.23
CA ALA A 33 21.10 -3.76 0.89
C ALA A 33 20.74 -4.48 2.21
N ASN A 34 19.46 -4.70 2.47
CA ASN A 34 18.98 -5.44 3.64
C ASN A 34 19.37 -6.92 3.57
N MET A 35 19.22 -7.56 2.41
CA MET A 35 19.69 -8.94 2.19
C MET A 35 21.19 -9.07 2.49
N ALA A 36 22.02 -8.20 1.92
CA ALA A 36 23.46 -8.22 2.15
C ALA A 36 23.78 -8.00 3.64
N SER A 37 23.15 -7.02 4.29
CA SER A 37 23.35 -6.72 5.72
C SER A 37 23.00 -7.91 6.61
N LEU A 38 21.91 -8.62 6.32
CA LEU A 38 21.50 -9.82 7.07
C LEU A 38 22.46 -10.99 6.86
N VAL A 39 22.93 -11.25 5.62
CA VAL A 39 23.95 -12.29 5.37
C VAL A 39 25.22 -11.99 6.15
N LEU A 40 25.70 -10.75 6.09
CA LEU A 40 26.90 -10.34 6.83
C LEU A 40 26.67 -10.43 8.35
N TYR A 41 25.49 -10.06 8.84
CA TYR A 41 25.13 -10.17 10.24
C TYR A 41 25.17 -11.64 10.73
N PHE A 42 24.56 -12.56 9.99
CA PHE A 42 24.59 -13.98 10.33
C PHE A 42 26.00 -14.56 10.28
N TYR A 43 26.81 -14.13 9.33
CA TYR A 43 28.18 -14.59 9.20
C TYR A 43 29.10 -14.05 10.31
N PHE A 44 29.13 -12.73 10.52
CA PHE A 44 30.08 -12.08 11.43
C PHE A 44 29.67 -12.11 12.92
N ILE A 45 28.37 -11.99 13.21
CA ILE A 45 27.88 -11.83 14.60
C ILE A 45 27.30 -13.14 15.12
N MET A 46 26.54 -13.86 14.30
CA MET A 46 25.93 -15.13 14.71
C MET A 46 26.86 -16.34 14.50
N HIS A 47 28.03 -16.13 13.88
CA HIS A 47 29.04 -17.14 13.60
C HIS A 47 28.49 -18.36 12.84
N PHE A 48 27.59 -18.13 11.89
CA PHE A 48 27.11 -19.18 11.00
C PHE A 48 28.04 -19.39 9.80
N ASP A 49 28.09 -20.64 9.34
CA ASP A 49 28.76 -20.97 8.08
C ASP A 49 28.03 -20.34 6.88
N ILE A 50 28.73 -20.10 5.78
CA ILE A 50 28.20 -19.43 4.57
C ILE A 50 26.91 -20.09 4.06
N PRO A 51 26.84 -21.43 3.83
CA PRO A 51 25.61 -22.12 3.44
C PRO A 51 24.49 -22.02 4.49
N THR A 52 24.81 -22.06 5.78
CA THR A 52 23.80 -21.99 6.85
C THR A 52 23.17 -20.60 6.95
N SER A 53 23.98 -19.55 6.76
CA SER A 53 23.52 -18.16 6.71
C SER A 53 22.57 -17.91 5.54
N ALA A 54 22.93 -18.40 4.34
CA ALA A 54 22.09 -18.27 3.15
C ALA A 54 20.75 -19.00 3.28
N ASN A 55 20.75 -20.21 3.85
CA ASN A 55 19.51 -20.96 4.12
C ASN A 55 18.60 -20.23 5.11
N THR A 56 19.17 -19.68 6.19
CA THR A 56 18.42 -18.92 7.20
C THR A 56 17.80 -17.66 6.59
N LEU A 57 18.57 -16.90 5.81
CA LEU A 57 18.04 -15.73 5.09
C LEU A 57 16.93 -16.12 4.11
N THR A 58 17.11 -17.22 3.37
CA THR A 58 16.11 -17.69 2.38
C THR A 58 14.79 -18.07 3.06
N ASN A 59 14.85 -18.78 4.19
CA ASN A 59 13.67 -19.13 4.98
C ASN A 59 12.98 -17.89 5.57
N PHE A 60 13.76 -16.92 6.03
CA PHE A 60 13.23 -15.64 6.51
C PHE A 60 12.52 -14.88 5.39
N MET A 61 13.17 -14.71 4.23
CA MET A 61 12.57 -14.04 3.07
C MET A 61 11.29 -14.74 2.60
N GLY A 62 11.29 -16.07 2.53
CA GLY A 62 10.09 -16.85 2.20
C GLY A 62 8.93 -16.57 3.16
N SER A 63 9.22 -16.45 4.45
CA SER A 63 8.20 -16.11 5.46
C SER A 63 7.66 -14.70 5.29
N VAL A 64 8.52 -13.73 4.96
CA VAL A 64 8.10 -12.34 4.68
C VAL A 64 7.22 -12.28 3.44
N PHE A 65 7.51 -13.04 2.39
CA PHE A 65 6.65 -13.12 1.20
C PHE A 65 5.26 -13.69 1.52
N LEU A 66 5.19 -14.77 2.30
CA LEU A 66 3.91 -15.33 2.76
C LEU A 66 3.14 -14.32 3.63
N LEU A 67 3.83 -13.63 4.53
CA LEU A 67 3.23 -12.58 5.34
C LEU A 67 2.71 -11.42 4.50
N SER A 68 3.43 -11.02 3.45
CA SER A 68 2.96 -9.98 2.51
C SER A 68 1.71 -10.42 1.75
N LEU A 69 1.60 -11.70 1.38
CA LEU A 69 0.41 -12.23 0.71
C LEU A 69 -0.80 -12.21 1.66
N VAL A 70 -0.61 -12.64 2.91
CA VAL A 70 -1.64 -12.54 3.96
C VAL A 70 -2.01 -11.08 4.21
N GLY A 71 -1.03 -10.19 4.30
CA GLY A 71 -1.20 -8.76 4.47
C GLY A 71 -2.01 -8.14 3.32
N ALA A 72 -1.77 -8.55 2.08
CA ALA A 72 -2.55 -8.12 0.92
C ALA A 72 -4.01 -8.59 1.01
N CYS A 73 -4.27 -9.87 1.34
CA CYS A 73 -5.64 -10.36 1.52
C CYS A 73 -6.41 -9.64 2.64
N ILE A 74 -5.73 -9.35 3.75
CA ILE A 74 -6.27 -8.55 4.85
C ILE A 74 -6.54 -7.12 4.36
N ALA A 75 -5.58 -6.49 3.69
CA ALA A 75 -5.75 -5.14 3.16
C ALA A 75 -6.96 -5.05 2.23
N ASP A 76 -7.11 -5.97 1.27
CA ASP A 76 -8.26 -5.98 0.34
C ASP A 76 -9.60 -6.14 1.06
N THR A 77 -9.65 -7.02 2.08
CA THR A 77 -10.87 -7.25 2.85
C THR A 77 -11.22 -6.07 3.75
N PHE A 78 -10.23 -5.51 4.46
CA PHE A 78 -10.43 -4.42 5.42
C PHE A 78 -10.56 -3.05 4.75
N LEU A 79 -9.80 -2.72 3.69
CA LEU A 79 -10.00 -1.48 2.93
C LEU A 79 -11.39 -1.46 2.30
N ASN A 80 -11.81 -2.55 1.65
CA ASN A 80 -13.13 -2.60 1.01
C ASN A 80 -14.26 -2.55 2.04
N ARG A 81 -14.12 -3.23 3.19
CA ARG A 81 -15.09 -3.16 4.29
C ARG A 81 -15.09 -1.79 4.97
N PHE A 82 -13.94 -1.17 5.18
CA PHE A 82 -13.83 0.16 5.75
C PHE A 82 -14.50 1.20 4.84
N TYR A 83 -14.26 1.15 3.53
CA TYR A 83 -14.91 2.02 2.56
C TYR A 83 -16.43 1.91 2.56
N THR A 84 -16.97 0.68 2.61
CA THR A 84 -18.43 0.45 2.66
C THR A 84 -19.04 0.91 3.99
N SER A 85 -18.38 0.66 5.12
CA SER A 85 -18.81 1.18 6.43
C SER A 85 -18.79 2.71 6.48
N LEU A 86 -17.78 3.36 5.90
CA LEU A 86 -17.67 4.81 5.85
C LEU A 86 -18.76 5.44 4.98
N LEU A 87 -19.04 4.83 3.81
CA LEU A 87 -20.16 5.24 2.95
C LEU A 87 -21.51 5.11 3.65
N PHE A 88 -21.75 4.00 4.35
CA PHE A 88 -22.99 3.79 5.09
C PHE A 88 -23.15 4.81 6.23
N GLY A 89 -22.08 5.06 7.01
CA GLY A 89 -22.11 6.07 8.06
C GLY A 89 -22.39 7.48 7.53
N VAL A 90 -21.75 7.88 6.42
CA VAL A 90 -22.03 9.18 5.79
C VAL A 90 -23.47 9.27 5.29
N MET A 91 -23.98 8.21 4.66
CA MET A 91 -25.38 8.14 4.22
C MET A 91 -26.35 8.32 5.40
N GLU A 92 -26.08 7.69 6.55
CA GLU A 92 -26.92 7.80 7.74
C GLU A 92 -26.93 9.22 8.32
N VAL A 93 -25.76 9.85 8.42
CA VAL A 93 -25.64 11.24 8.91
C VAL A 93 -26.38 12.23 7.99
N MET A 94 -26.22 12.09 6.67
CA MET A 94 -26.90 12.95 5.69
C MET A 94 -28.42 12.74 5.68
N ALA A 95 -28.88 11.49 5.85
CA ALA A 95 -30.28 11.19 6.02
C ALA A 95 -30.82 11.84 7.30
N CYS A 96 -30.12 11.69 8.43
CA CYS A 96 -30.55 12.26 9.71
C CYS A 96 -30.68 13.79 9.65
N ASP A 97 -29.72 14.48 9.03
CA ASP A 97 -29.75 15.95 8.85
C ASP A 97 -30.95 16.43 8.02
N SER A 98 -31.29 15.70 6.95
CA SER A 98 -32.45 16.02 6.11
C SER A 98 -33.79 15.73 6.81
N TYR A 99 -33.87 14.67 7.62
CA TYR A 99 -35.03 14.43 8.50
C TYR A 99 -35.15 15.51 9.59
N LEU A 100 -34.04 15.91 10.22
CA LEU A 100 -34.03 16.96 11.23
C LEU A 100 -34.47 18.31 10.64
N SER A 101 -34.00 18.65 9.43
CA SER A 101 -34.41 19.84 8.69
C SER A 101 -35.89 19.81 8.29
N ARG A 102 -36.42 18.63 7.92
CA ARG A 102 -37.86 18.43 7.64
C ARG A 102 -38.71 18.54 8.90
N LEU A 103 -38.24 18.04 10.05
CA LEU A 103 -38.92 18.15 11.35
C LEU A 103 -38.89 19.58 11.90
N ASN A 104 -37.78 20.30 11.72
CA ASN A 104 -37.63 21.71 12.09
C ASN A 104 -38.57 22.63 11.26
N LEU A 105 -38.83 22.27 10.00
CA LEU A 105 -39.81 22.96 9.13
C LEU A 105 -41.28 22.58 9.41
N LEU A 106 -41.54 21.40 10.01
CA LEU A 106 -42.88 20.92 10.35
C LEU A 106 -43.42 21.41 11.70
N GLY A 107 -42.62 22.21 12.42
CA GLY A 107 -43.12 23.04 13.49
C GLY A 107 -42.96 22.43 14.88
N PHE A 108 -41.91 22.85 15.56
CA PHE A 108 -41.98 23.29 16.94
C PHE A 108 -40.92 24.38 17.12
N ARG A 109 -41.39 25.60 17.36
CA ARG A 109 -40.61 26.72 17.89
C ARG A 109 -40.95 26.87 19.36
#